data_AF-A0A3D9ZBI7-F1
#
_entry.id   AF-A0A3D9ZBI7-F1
#
_cell.length_a   1.000
_cell.length_b   1.000
_cell.length_c   1.000
_cell.angle_alpha   90.00
_cell.angle_beta   90.00
_cell.angle_gamma   90.00
#
_symmetry.space_group_name_H-M   'P 1'
#
loop_
_entity.id
_entity.type
_entity.pdbx_description
1 polymer ?
#
loop_
_entity_poly.entity_id
_entity_poly.type
_entity_poly.pdbx_seq_one_letter_code
_entity_poly.pdbx_strand_id
1 'polypeptide(L)'
;MTHPTSRLAGLTELTGVEKLWFSGWYDGPITGLAAYRDHEYWFVMVANDSKGGHWDFDPRVYVLHHLTPELLAQEWEAHRAFAAADFPGCLHTPRRPFVAAADREMTAALRDRWPAEREDAYRNAPAVGWFRDTGQIDVPGGDLSSGDASVG
;
A
#
# COMPACT_ATOMS: atom_id res chain seq x y z
N MET A 1 -7.82 -7.18 -3.65
CA MET A 1 -9.20 -6.65 -3.75
C MET A 1 -9.18 -5.25 -4.36
N THR A 2 -10.26 -4.76 -5.00
CA THR A 2 -10.34 -3.36 -5.49
C THR A 2 -11.71 -2.72 -5.27
N HIS A 3 -11.76 -1.40 -5.33
CA HIS A 3 -13.00 -0.62 -5.33
C HIS A 3 -13.40 -0.15 -6.73
N PRO A 4 -14.70 -0.08 -7.06
CA PRO A 4 -15.14 0.59 -8.29
C PRO A 4 -14.98 2.11 -8.18
N THR A 5 -14.84 2.81 -9.31
CA THR A 5 -14.75 4.29 -9.36
C THR A 5 -15.90 5.01 -8.67
N SER A 6 -17.09 4.40 -8.62
CA SER A 6 -18.24 4.95 -7.88
C SER A 6 -17.98 5.15 -6.38
N ARG A 7 -17.00 4.45 -5.81
CA ARG A 7 -16.60 4.61 -4.41
C ARG A 7 -15.98 5.98 -4.12
N LEU A 8 -15.48 6.67 -5.13
CA LEU A 8 -14.91 8.02 -5.01
C LEU A 8 -15.98 9.11 -4.82
N ALA A 9 -17.24 8.83 -5.19
CA ALA A 9 -18.29 9.83 -5.14
C ALA A 9 -18.50 10.35 -3.71
N GLY A 10 -18.35 11.67 -3.53
CA GLY A 10 -18.49 12.32 -2.23
C GLY A 10 -17.27 12.23 -1.31
N LEU A 11 -16.19 11.56 -1.73
CA LEU A 11 -14.93 11.53 -0.99
C LEU A 11 -13.99 12.66 -1.44
N THR A 12 -13.28 13.25 -0.49
CA THR A 12 -12.27 14.28 -0.76
C THR A 12 -10.95 13.64 -1.19
N GLU A 13 -10.26 14.29 -2.13
CA GLU A 13 -8.88 13.94 -2.47
C GLU A 13 -7.93 14.38 -1.35
N LEU A 14 -7.05 13.48 -0.93
CA LEU A 14 -6.07 13.67 0.12
C LEU A 14 -4.67 13.88 -0.47
N THR A 15 -3.91 14.79 0.13
CA THR A 15 -2.49 15.02 -0.17
C THR A 15 -1.63 14.68 1.05
N GLY A 16 -0.38 14.26 0.83
CA GLY A 16 0.52 13.87 1.92
C GLY A 16 0.20 12.50 2.54
N VAL A 17 -0.34 11.57 1.75
CA VAL A 17 -0.52 10.18 2.15
C VAL A 17 0.77 9.41 1.87
N GLU A 18 1.34 8.76 2.88
CA GLU A 18 2.55 7.95 2.77
C GLU A 18 2.22 6.47 2.80
N LYS A 19 2.60 5.69 1.79
CA LYS A 19 2.43 4.23 1.81
C LYS A 19 3.47 3.59 2.74
N LEU A 20 3.01 2.82 3.71
CA LEU A 20 3.86 2.15 4.71
C LEU A 20 4.25 0.73 4.27
N TRP A 21 3.28 -0.04 3.77
CA TRP A 21 3.49 -1.36 3.16
C TRP A 21 2.28 -1.80 2.33
N PHE A 22 2.42 -2.85 1.52
CA PHE A 22 1.31 -3.46 0.76
C PHE A 22 1.46 -4.96 0.54
N SER A 23 0.33 -5.62 0.28
CA SER A 23 0.22 -7.08 0.10
C SER A 23 0.15 -7.52 -1.38
N GLY A 24 0.36 -6.63 -2.35
CA GLY A 24 0.25 -6.87 -3.81
C GLY A 24 1.58 -6.83 -4.59
N TRP A 25 1.85 -7.82 -5.45
CA TRP A 25 3.21 -8.17 -5.89
C TRP A 25 3.44 -7.97 -7.39
N TYR A 26 2.53 -8.53 -8.19
CA TYR A 26 2.64 -8.57 -9.65
C TYR A 26 2.11 -7.31 -10.28
N ASP A 27 0.97 -6.84 -9.77
CA ASP A 27 0.27 -5.69 -10.30
C ASP A 27 0.58 -4.41 -9.53
N GLY A 28 1.62 -4.41 -8.68
CA GLY A 28 1.98 -3.31 -7.78
C GLY A 28 1.04 -3.16 -6.57
N PRO A 29 1.08 -2.03 -5.84
CA PRO A 29 0.27 -1.83 -4.65
C PRO A 29 -1.23 -1.84 -5.01
N ILE A 30 -1.93 -2.87 -4.54
CA ILE A 30 -3.39 -2.99 -4.62
C ILE A 30 -4.02 -2.63 -3.27
N THR A 31 -3.54 -3.23 -2.19
CA THR A 31 -4.01 -3.01 -0.81
C THR A 31 -2.82 -2.91 0.13
N GLY A 32 -2.97 -2.21 1.26
CA GLY A 32 -1.89 -2.05 2.22
C GLY A 32 -2.18 -1.02 3.30
N LEU A 33 -1.16 -0.62 4.05
CA LEU A 33 -1.26 0.47 5.03
C LEU A 33 -0.63 1.76 4.52
N ALA A 34 -1.22 2.88 4.89
CA ALA A 34 -0.71 4.22 4.65
C ALA A 34 -0.85 5.11 5.90
N ALA A 35 0.05 6.08 6.05
CA ALA A 35 -0.03 7.13 7.04
C ALA A 35 -0.64 8.41 6.45
N TYR A 36 -1.51 9.07 7.22
CA TYR A 36 -2.06 10.38 6.90
C TYR A 36 -2.40 11.13 8.21
N ARG A 37 -1.92 12.38 8.37
CA ARG A 37 -2.17 13.20 9.58
C ARG A 37 -1.95 12.43 10.90
N ASP A 38 -0.80 11.78 11.04
CA ASP A 38 -0.40 11.00 12.24
C ASP A 38 -1.26 9.77 12.55
N HIS A 39 -2.07 9.30 11.60
CA HIS A 39 -2.89 8.11 11.74
C HIS A 39 -2.61 7.09 10.62
N GLU A 40 -2.80 5.81 10.93
CA GLU A 40 -2.62 4.71 10.00
C GLU A 40 -3.98 4.28 9.45
N TYR A 41 -4.01 4.05 8.14
CA TYR A 41 -5.19 3.70 7.38
C TYR A 41 -4.90 2.51 6.49
N TRP A 42 -5.94 1.76 6.18
CA TRP A 42 -5.86 0.79 5.10
C TRP A 42 -6.21 1.45 3.78
N PHE A 43 -5.41 1.21 2.75
CA PHE A 43 -5.72 1.66 1.40
C PHE A 43 -6.12 0.50 0.51
N VAL A 44 -6.96 0.80 -0.49
CA VAL A 44 -7.36 -0.14 -1.54
C VAL A 44 -7.48 0.57 -2.88
N MET A 45 -6.94 -0.06 -3.92
CA MET A 45 -6.91 0.46 -5.28
C MET A 45 -8.31 0.59 -5.87
N VAL A 46 -8.52 1.66 -6.62
CA VAL A 46 -9.72 1.90 -7.41
C VAL A 46 -9.51 1.40 -8.83
N ALA A 47 -10.50 0.68 -9.32
CA ALA A 47 -10.55 0.05 -10.63
C ALA A 47 -11.57 0.74 -11.53
N ASN A 48 -11.20 0.93 -12.80
CA ASN A 48 -12.10 1.51 -13.80
C ASN A 48 -13.22 0.55 -14.20
N ASP A 49 -12.98 -0.76 -14.15
CA ASP A 49 -14.03 -1.75 -14.36
C ASP A 49 -14.46 -2.41 -13.04
N SER A 50 -15.75 -2.74 -12.95
CA SER A 50 -16.33 -3.51 -11.84
C SER A 50 -16.15 -5.02 -12.01
N LYS A 51 -15.35 -5.46 -13.00
CA LYS A 51 -15.13 -6.87 -13.37
C LYS A 51 -13.69 -7.35 -13.12
N GLY A 52 -12.83 -6.50 -12.54
CA GLY A 52 -11.48 -6.80 -12.11
C GLY A 52 -10.45 -6.97 -13.23
N GLY A 53 -10.67 -6.43 -14.43
CA GLY A 53 -9.86 -6.75 -15.62
C GLY A 53 -8.86 -5.67 -16.06
N HIS A 54 -9.24 -4.39 -15.97
CA HIS A 54 -8.43 -3.26 -16.43
C HIS A 54 -8.33 -2.13 -15.39
N TRP A 55 -7.09 -1.83 -15.01
CA TRP A 55 -6.72 -0.78 -14.05
C TRP A 55 -6.05 0.39 -14.81
N ASP A 56 -6.81 1.17 -15.57
CA ASP A 56 -6.26 2.20 -16.48
C ASP A 56 -5.96 3.56 -15.81
N PHE A 57 -5.81 3.61 -14.47
CA PHE A 57 -5.44 4.86 -13.81
C PHE A 57 -3.92 5.06 -13.82
N ASP A 58 -3.47 6.08 -14.56
CA ASP A 58 -2.13 6.64 -14.46
C ASP A 58 -2.23 8.15 -14.12
N PRO A 59 -1.89 8.58 -12.89
CA PRO A 59 -1.43 7.77 -11.76
C PRO A 59 -2.56 6.93 -11.13
N ARG A 60 -2.18 5.85 -10.43
CA ARG A 60 -3.12 4.96 -9.73
C ARG A 60 -3.90 5.73 -8.65
N VAL A 61 -5.12 5.28 -8.38
CA VAL A 61 -6.03 5.89 -7.39
C VAL A 61 -6.37 4.88 -6.30
N TYR A 62 -6.46 5.36 -5.07
CA TYR A 62 -6.72 4.56 -3.88
C TYR A 62 -7.73 5.22 -2.94
N VAL A 63 -8.53 4.43 -2.23
CA VAL A 63 -9.38 4.91 -1.12
C VAL A 63 -8.71 4.57 0.21
N LEU A 64 -8.77 5.50 1.17
CA LEU A 64 -8.33 5.30 2.56
C LEU A 64 -9.52 4.93 3.45
N HIS A 65 -9.35 3.87 4.22
CA HIS A 65 -10.30 3.40 5.22
C HIS A 65 -9.71 3.45 6.63
N HIS A 66 -10.53 3.90 7.57
CA HIS A 66 -10.20 3.82 8.98
C HIS A 66 -10.41 2.40 9.48
N LEU A 67 -9.33 1.74 9.90
CA LEU A 67 -9.41 0.43 10.56
C LEU A 67 -9.66 0.59 12.07
N THR A 68 -10.26 -0.42 12.70
CA THR A 68 -10.23 -0.48 14.17
C THR A 68 -8.82 -0.84 14.64
N PRO A 69 -8.46 -0.57 15.90
CA PRO A 69 -7.15 -0.96 16.45
C PRO A 69 -6.84 -2.46 16.27
N GLU A 70 -7.86 -3.31 16.39
CA GLU A 70 -7.72 -4.76 16.22
C GLU A 70 -7.40 -5.15 14.78
N LEU A 71 -8.03 -4.50 13.81
CA LEU A 71 -7.76 -4.73 12.38
C LEU A 71 -6.40 -4.17 11.98
N LEU A 72 -6.02 -3.01 12.51
CA LEU A 72 -4.70 -2.43 12.28
C LEU A 72 -3.58 -3.31 12.85
N ALA A 73 -3.78 -3.87 14.06
CA ALA A 73 -2.84 -4.81 14.65
C ALA A 73 -2.66 -6.08 13.80
N GLN A 74 -3.74 -6.57 13.18
CA GLN A 74 -3.72 -7.70 12.26
C GLN A 74 -2.96 -7.39 10.97
N GLU A 75 -3.12 -6.20 10.41
CA GLU A 75 -2.36 -5.74 9.24
C GLU A 75 -0.87 -5.62 9.55
N TRP A 76 -0.51 -5.09 10.72
CA TRP A 76 0.90 -5.06 11.14
C TRP A 76 1.46 -6.45 11.44
N GLU A 77 0.66 -7.38 11.95
CA GLU A 77 1.06 -8.78 12.08
C GLU A 77 1.31 -9.40 10.70
N ALA A 78 0.44 -9.10 9.74
CA ALA A 78 0.62 -9.51 8.35
C ALA A 78 1.92 -8.98 7.76
N HIS A 79 2.16 -7.69 7.92
CA HIS A 79 3.39 -7.04 7.52
C HIS A 79 4.64 -7.70 8.11
N ARG A 80 4.67 -7.90 9.44
CA ARG A 80 5.84 -8.50 10.11
C ARG A 80 6.12 -9.91 9.62
N ALA A 81 5.07 -10.71 9.45
CA ALA A 81 5.23 -12.08 8.95
C ALA A 81 5.67 -12.11 7.48
N PHE A 82 5.17 -11.18 6.66
CA PHE A 82 5.61 -11.01 5.29
C PHE A 82 7.08 -10.58 5.21
N ALA A 83 7.47 -9.60 6.02
CA ALA A 83 8.85 -9.11 6.12
C ALA A 83 9.82 -10.21 6.60
N ALA A 84 9.38 -11.06 7.52
CA ALA A 84 10.18 -12.17 8.04
C ALA A 84 10.44 -13.28 7.01
N ALA A 85 9.59 -13.38 5.99
CA ALA A 85 9.75 -14.34 4.91
C ALA A 85 10.59 -13.82 3.73
N ASP A 86 11.16 -12.60 3.87
CA ASP A 86 12.14 -11.99 2.97
C ASP A 86 11.71 -11.93 1.49
N PHE A 87 10.47 -11.49 1.29
CA PHE A 87 9.87 -11.54 -0.04
C PHE A 87 10.41 -10.49 -1.03
N PRO A 88 10.66 -10.92 -2.28
CA PRO A 88 10.96 -10.04 -3.40
C PRO A 88 9.86 -9.01 -3.60
N GLY A 89 10.20 -7.72 -3.52
CA GLY A 89 9.27 -6.64 -3.86
C GLY A 89 8.40 -6.15 -2.70
N CYS A 90 8.67 -6.57 -1.46
CA CYS A 90 8.09 -5.89 -0.31
C CYS A 90 8.64 -4.45 -0.24
N LEU A 91 7.82 -3.46 -0.61
CA LEU A 91 8.18 -2.05 -0.44
C LEU A 91 7.91 -1.67 1.01
N HIS A 92 8.99 -1.53 1.77
CA HIS A 92 9.02 -0.99 3.10
C HIS A 92 9.51 0.46 3.05
N THR A 93 9.08 1.27 4.00
CA THR A 93 9.83 2.48 4.39
C THR A 93 10.58 2.15 5.70
N PRO A 94 11.92 2.16 5.72
CA PRO A 94 12.85 2.39 4.61
C PRO A 94 12.95 1.19 3.65
N ARG A 95 13.32 1.47 2.39
CA ARG A 95 13.35 0.49 1.30
C ARG A 95 14.39 -0.59 1.56
N ARG A 96 13.98 -1.87 1.49
CA ARG A 96 14.90 -3.01 1.57
C ARG A 96 15.51 -3.32 0.19
N PRO A 97 16.73 -3.90 0.14
CA PRO A 97 17.28 -4.43 -1.10
C PRO A 97 16.35 -5.48 -1.69
N PHE A 98 16.16 -5.46 -3.01
CA PHE A 98 15.34 -6.46 -3.69
C PHE A 98 16.03 -7.82 -3.66
N VAL A 99 15.35 -8.83 -3.12
CA VAL A 99 15.77 -10.26 -3.17
C VAL A 99 15.06 -10.93 -4.35
N ALA A 100 15.65 -11.96 -4.98
CA ALA A 100 15.14 -12.57 -6.22
C ALA A 100 13.82 -13.36 -6.04
N ALA A 101 12.97 -13.38 -7.07
CA ALA A 101 11.60 -13.91 -7.10
C ALA A 101 11.38 -15.24 -6.33
N ALA A 102 10.31 -15.27 -5.53
CA ALA A 102 9.85 -16.44 -4.80
C ALA A 102 9.47 -17.57 -5.77
N ASP A 103 9.76 -18.82 -5.41
CA ASP A 103 9.25 -19.96 -6.17
C ASP A 103 7.70 -20.09 -6.03
N ARG A 104 7.08 -20.90 -6.89
CA ARG A 104 5.62 -21.07 -6.95
C ARG A 104 5.06 -21.74 -5.69
N GLU A 105 5.83 -22.58 -5.03
CA GLU A 105 5.41 -23.29 -3.82
C GLU A 105 5.34 -22.32 -2.63
N MET A 106 6.35 -21.46 -2.51
CA MET A 106 6.37 -20.36 -1.57
C MET A 106 5.22 -19.38 -1.84
N THR A 107 4.95 -19.04 -3.11
CA THR A 107 3.80 -18.17 -3.48
C THR A 107 2.44 -18.78 -3.07
N ALA A 108 2.26 -20.09 -3.24
CA ALA A 108 1.03 -20.79 -2.86
C ALA A 108 0.86 -20.85 -1.33
N ALA A 109 1.92 -21.22 -0.60
CA ALA A 109 1.92 -21.27 0.87
C ALA A 109 1.53 -19.93 1.52
N LEU A 110 1.82 -18.82 0.85
CA LEU A 110 1.44 -17.48 1.33
C LEU A 110 0.01 -17.10 1.02
N ARG A 111 -0.50 -17.49 -0.15
CA ARG A 111 -1.91 -17.29 -0.48
C ARG A 111 -2.79 -18.04 0.52
N ASP A 112 -2.37 -19.24 0.90
CA ASP A 112 -3.05 -20.02 1.94
C ASP A 112 -2.93 -19.37 3.33
N ARG A 113 -1.85 -18.63 3.58
CA ARG A 113 -1.61 -17.92 4.85
C ARG A 113 -2.27 -16.54 4.93
N TRP A 114 -2.50 -15.90 3.79
CA TRP A 114 -3.19 -14.61 3.63
C TRP A 114 -4.38 -14.71 2.69
N PRO A 115 -5.49 -15.33 3.15
CA PRO A 115 -6.75 -15.36 2.42
C PRO A 115 -7.24 -13.93 2.13
N ALA A 116 -7.69 -13.69 0.89
CA ALA A 116 -8.26 -12.42 0.45
C ALA A 116 -9.52 -12.04 1.24
N GLU A 117 -10.19 -13.04 1.83
CA GLU A 117 -11.36 -12.96 2.70
C GLU A 117 -11.12 -12.08 3.94
N ARG A 118 -9.86 -11.91 4.35
CA ARG A 118 -9.51 -11.02 5.47
C ARG A 118 -9.77 -9.55 5.14
N GLU A 119 -9.54 -9.16 3.89
CA GLU A 119 -9.75 -7.79 3.39
C GLU A 119 -11.24 -7.46 3.18
N ASP A 120 -12.13 -8.46 3.13
CA ASP A 120 -13.58 -8.24 2.97
C ASP A 120 -14.19 -7.49 4.14
N ALA A 121 -13.62 -7.63 5.34
CA ALA A 121 -14.04 -6.85 6.50
C ALA A 121 -13.69 -5.35 6.36
N TYR A 122 -12.62 -5.04 5.63
CA TYR A 122 -12.06 -3.68 5.56
C TYR A 122 -12.79 -2.81 4.55
N ARG A 123 -13.27 -3.42 3.46
CA ARG A 123 -13.93 -2.71 2.34
C ARG A 123 -15.12 -1.84 2.76
N ASN A 124 -15.77 -2.22 3.85
CA ASN A 124 -16.96 -1.56 4.39
C ASN A 124 -16.64 -0.64 5.57
N ALA A 125 -15.39 -0.59 6.02
CA ALA A 125 -14.95 0.34 7.05
C ALA A 125 -15.12 1.80 6.56
N PRO A 126 -15.25 2.77 7.48
CA PRO A 126 -15.43 4.18 7.12
C PRO A 126 -14.33 4.68 6.19
N ALA A 127 -14.71 5.19 5.02
CA ALA A 127 -13.78 5.81 4.08
C ALA A 127 -13.51 7.27 4.50
N VAL A 128 -12.25 7.66 4.49
CA VAL A 128 -11.79 9.00 4.93
C VAL A 128 -11.53 9.92 3.75
N GLY A 129 -11.16 9.35 2.60
CA GLY A 129 -10.88 10.07 1.38
C GLY A 129 -10.20 9.16 0.36
N TRP A 130 -9.68 9.75 -0.70
CA TRP A 130 -8.93 9.03 -1.73
C TRP A 130 -7.63 9.77 -2.07
N PHE A 131 -6.64 9.09 -2.62
CA PHE A 131 -5.37 9.71 -3.03
C PHE A 131 -4.86 9.11 -4.34
N ARG A 132 -3.99 9.86 -5.03
CA ARG A 132 -3.27 9.40 -6.21
C ARG A 132 -1.88 8.92 -5.82
N ASP A 133 -1.38 7.91 -6.52
CA ASP A 133 0.01 7.51 -6.43
C ASP A 133 0.88 8.61 -7.02
N THR A 134 1.50 9.43 -6.18
CA THR A 134 2.44 10.45 -6.66
C THR A 134 3.82 9.86 -6.96
N GLY A 135 4.01 8.54 -6.76
CA GLY A 135 5.31 7.89 -6.90
C GLY A 135 6.33 8.28 -5.82
N GLN A 136 6.01 9.21 -4.93
CA GLN A 136 6.84 9.60 -3.79
C GLN A 136 6.64 8.62 -2.64
N ILE A 137 7.65 7.80 -2.42
CA ILE A 137 7.95 7.27 -1.09
C ILE A 137 8.86 8.32 -0.45
N ASP A 138 8.27 9.31 0.23
CA ASP A 138 9.07 10.31 0.94
C ASP A 138 9.72 9.64 2.15
N VAL A 139 11.06 9.64 2.17
CA VAL A 139 11.84 9.15 3.30
C VAL A 139 12.01 10.31 4.28
N PRO A 140 11.58 10.20 5.55
CA PRO A 140 11.91 11.22 6.54
C PRO A 140 13.42 11.11 6.83
N GLY A 141 14.22 12.10 6.41
CA GLY A 141 15.59 12.30 6.89
C GLY A 141 16.73 12.41 5.87
N GLY A 142 16.47 12.62 4.58
CA GLY A 142 17.52 12.83 3.58
C GLY A 142 17.81 14.30 3.26
N ASP A 143 18.30 15.09 4.22
CA ASP A 143 18.90 16.38 3.89
C ASP A 143 20.28 16.12 3.24
N LEU A 144 20.34 16.21 1.92
CA LEU A 144 21.61 16.35 1.18
C LEU A 144 21.68 17.77 0.63
N SER A 145 21.73 18.73 1.54
CA SER A 145 22.46 19.98 1.32
C SER A 145 23.93 19.67 1.04
N SER A 146 24.26 19.37 -0.22
CA SER A 146 25.64 19.44 -0.71
C SER A 146 25.96 20.91 -1.02
N GLY A 147 26.17 21.67 0.04
CA GLY A 147 26.85 22.95 -0.01
C GLY A 147 28.36 22.73 -0.12
N ASP A 148 28.96 23.46 -1.05
CA ASP A 148 30.35 23.91 -1.11
C ASP A 148 31.50 22.89 -0.99
N ALA A 149 32.24 22.78 -2.10
CA ALA A 149 33.69 22.69 -2.04
C ALA A 149 34.29 23.40 -3.26
N SER A 150 34.43 24.72 -3.15
CA SER A 150 35.46 25.44 -3.89
C SER A 150 36.84 24.94 -3.44
N VAL A 151 37.66 24.45 -4.36
CA VAL A 151 39.11 24.32 -4.17
C VAL A 151 39.76 24.97 -5.38
N GLY A 152 40.54 26.02 -5.11
CA GLY A 152 41.24 26.82 -6.12
C GLY A 152 42.61 26.29 -6.51
#